data_AF-A0A9E5WS11-F1
#
_entry.id   AF-A0A9E5WS11-F1
#
_cell.length_a   1.000
_cell.length_b   1.000
_cell.length_c   1.000
_cell.angle_alpha   90.00
_cell.angle_beta   90.00
_cell.angle_gamma   90.00
#
_symmetry.space_group_name_H-M   'P 1'
#
loop_
_entity.id
_entity.type
_entity.pdbx_description
1 polymer ?
#
loop_
_entity_poly.entity_id
_entity_poly.type
_entity_poly.pdbx_seq_one_letter_code
_entity_poly.pdbx_strand_id
1 'polypeptide(L)'
;MALRPEIRGFDMQRMLSLLGSKDERLLDELTRLFDEMVRFDDERLREESLAVLRRAVYEGGRWSDLDEEGEVHVMAAIVLAHHGQQMVTTESNRWTMPAFWKYIEAVHEYVPEGVARNSLLRFGVGRPLFGRRISVEWSYYGFLRLAEVGELLEALRRLPDGVVPEPGREFHVSLLGWLETIQQADRDLWFHCH
;
A
#
# COMPACT_ATOMS: atom_id res chain seq x y z
N MET A 1 4.79 4.51 19.72
CA MET A 1 5.30 3.26 19.10
C MET A 1 5.86 3.61 17.73
N ALA A 2 6.89 2.91 17.24
CA ALA A 2 7.38 3.17 15.88
C ALA A 2 6.45 2.50 14.87
N LEU A 3 6.01 3.26 13.87
CA LEU A 3 5.23 2.81 12.73
C LEU A 3 5.98 1.70 11.96
N ARG A 4 5.26 0.66 11.54
CA ARG A 4 5.82 -0.54 10.90
C ARG A 4 5.10 -0.80 9.57
N PRO A 5 5.82 -0.93 8.44
CA PRO A 5 5.18 -1.18 7.17
C PRO A 5 4.69 -2.63 7.08
N GLU A 6 3.47 -2.77 6.57
CA GLU A 6 2.91 -4.05 6.16
C GLU A 6 2.89 -4.14 4.64
N ILE A 7 3.78 -4.98 4.09
CA ILE A 7 3.94 -5.24 2.67
C ILE A 7 3.39 -6.64 2.39
N ARG A 8 2.48 -6.76 1.44
CA ARG A 8 1.79 -8.01 1.13
C ARG A 8 1.61 -8.17 -0.37
N GLY A 9 1.55 -9.40 -0.85
CA GLY A 9 1.06 -9.69 -2.19
C GLY A 9 -0.47 -9.78 -2.17
N PHE A 10 -1.15 -9.15 -3.13
CA PHE A 10 -2.61 -9.15 -3.25
C PHE A 10 -3.06 -9.20 -4.71
N ASP A 11 -4.37 -9.34 -4.93
CA ASP A 11 -5.00 -9.24 -6.25
C ASP A 11 -5.64 -7.85 -6.42
N MET A 12 -4.97 -6.98 -7.17
CA MET A 12 -5.45 -5.62 -7.42
C MET A 12 -6.72 -5.63 -8.27
N GLN A 13 -6.89 -6.57 -9.21
CA GLN A 13 -8.10 -6.63 -10.04
C GLN A 13 -9.31 -6.96 -9.18
N ARG A 14 -9.17 -7.88 -8.22
CA ARG A 14 -10.22 -8.16 -7.24
C ARG A 14 -10.57 -6.92 -6.42
N MET A 15 -9.60 -6.19 -5.88
CA MET A 15 -9.88 -4.93 -5.15
C MET A 15 -10.59 -3.90 -6.04
N LEU A 16 -10.10 -3.69 -7.26
CA LEU A 16 -10.68 -2.71 -8.19
C LEU A 16 -12.10 -3.11 -8.63
N SER A 17 -12.42 -4.41 -8.68
CA SER A 17 -13.77 -4.90 -9.02
C SER A 17 -14.84 -4.54 -7.99
N LEU A 18 -14.43 -4.22 -6.76
CA LEU A 18 -15.34 -3.75 -5.71
C LEU A 18 -15.87 -2.34 -5.99
N LEU A 19 -15.04 -1.52 -6.65
CA LEU A 19 -15.29 -0.10 -6.88
C LEU A 19 -16.37 0.09 -7.95
N GLY A 20 -17.44 0.81 -7.61
CA GLY A 20 -18.54 1.12 -8.55
C GLY A 20 -19.44 -0.09 -8.86
N SER A 21 -19.31 -1.18 -8.09
CA SER A 21 -20.14 -2.39 -8.21
C SER A 21 -21.61 -2.16 -7.88
N LYS A 22 -21.91 -1.16 -7.03
CA LYS A 22 -23.26 -0.84 -6.51
C LYS A 22 -23.93 -2.02 -5.79
N ASP A 23 -23.13 -2.94 -5.25
CA ASP A 23 -23.63 -4.11 -4.51
C ASP A 23 -23.83 -3.76 -3.03
N GLU A 24 -25.09 -3.75 -2.59
CA GLU A 24 -25.45 -3.50 -1.18
C GLU A 24 -24.91 -4.58 -0.24
N ARG A 25 -24.88 -5.84 -0.66
CA ARG A 25 -24.37 -6.94 0.18
C ARG A 25 -22.87 -6.81 0.38
N LEU A 26 -22.16 -6.37 -0.66
CA LEU A 26 -20.74 -6.05 -0.54
C LEU A 26 -20.51 -4.95 0.50
N LEU A 27 -21.34 -3.90 0.51
CA LEU A 27 -21.20 -2.84 1.50
C LEU A 27 -21.40 -3.35 2.94
N ASP A 28 -22.37 -4.24 3.16
CA ASP A 28 -22.59 -4.88 4.47
C ASP A 28 -21.40 -5.75 4.88
N GLU A 29 -20.79 -6.48 3.93
CA GLU A 29 -19.55 -7.24 4.17
C GLU A 29 -18.36 -6.35 4.50
N LEU A 30 -18.16 -5.26 3.75
CA LEU A 30 -17.08 -4.30 4.00
C LEU A 30 -17.26 -3.60 5.35
N THR A 31 -18.49 -3.29 5.74
CA THR A 31 -18.80 -2.68 7.05
C THR A 31 -18.44 -3.64 8.19
N ARG A 32 -18.81 -4.91 8.09
CA ARG A 32 -18.42 -5.92 9.08
C ARG A 32 -16.91 -6.11 9.15
N LEU A 33 -16.25 -6.19 7.99
CA LEU A 33 -14.79 -6.32 7.93
C LEU A 33 -14.09 -5.10 8.55
N PHE A 34 -14.62 -3.91 8.30
CA PHE A 34 -14.12 -2.67 8.91
C PHE A 34 -14.18 -2.74 10.44
N ASP A 35 -15.32 -3.17 11.00
CA ASP A 35 -15.50 -3.31 12.45
C ASP A 35 -14.60 -4.39 13.07
N GLU A 36 -14.28 -5.45 12.32
CA GLU A 36 -13.35 -6.50 12.76
C GLU A 36 -11.89 -6.06 12.73
N MET A 37 -11.51 -5.32 11.69
CA MET A 37 -10.12 -4.90 11.46
C MET A 37 -9.73 -3.70 12.32
N VAL A 38 -10.65 -2.76 12.55
CA VAL A 38 -10.32 -1.50 13.20
C VAL A 38 -11.09 -1.32 14.49
N ARG A 39 -10.36 -1.33 15.61
CA ARG A 39 -10.91 -1.02 16.93
C ARG A 39 -10.83 0.48 17.13
N PHE A 40 -11.93 1.18 16.85
CA PHE A 40 -12.03 2.61 17.13
C PHE A 40 -12.60 2.87 18.53
N ASP A 41 -11.97 3.82 19.23
CA ASP A 41 -12.57 4.52 20.36
C ASP A 41 -13.37 5.76 19.89
N ASP A 42 -13.20 6.18 18.62
CA ASP A 42 -13.86 7.34 18.01
C ASP A 42 -14.90 6.91 16.94
N GLU A 43 -16.18 6.99 17.30
CA GLU A 43 -17.30 6.65 16.42
C GLU A 43 -17.39 7.55 15.18
N ARG A 44 -16.95 8.81 15.28
CA ARG A 44 -17.02 9.74 14.14
C ARG A 44 -16.07 9.31 13.03
N LEU A 45 -14.85 8.89 13.39
CA LEU A 45 -13.86 8.42 12.43
C LEU A 45 -14.33 7.14 11.73
N ARG A 46 -15.03 6.28 12.48
CA ARG A 46 -15.71 5.09 11.94
C ARG A 46 -16.79 5.49 10.92
N GLU A 47 -17.74 6.35 11.28
CA GLU A 47 -18.82 6.79 10.39
C GLU A 47 -18.29 7.42 9.09
N GLU A 48 -17.29 8.30 9.20
CA GLU A 48 -16.67 8.96 8.05
C GLU A 48 -15.96 7.94 7.13
N SER A 49 -15.26 6.95 7.70
CA SER A 49 -14.61 5.89 6.90
C SER A 49 -15.61 4.97 6.21
N LEU A 50 -16.73 4.63 6.86
CA LEU A 50 -17.82 3.87 6.24
C LEU A 50 -18.49 4.66 5.12
N ALA A 51 -18.60 5.99 5.25
CA ALA A 51 -19.09 6.85 4.18
C ALA A 51 -18.15 6.81 2.95
N VAL A 52 -16.83 6.78 3.16
CA VAL A 52 -15.84 6.59 2.08
C VAL A 52 -16.02 5.22 1.41
N LEU A 53 -16.18 4.13 2.17
CA LEU A 53 -16.43 2.79 1.62
C LEU A 53 -17.72 2.75 0.79
N ARG A 54 -18.81 3.31 1.31
CA ARG A 54 -20.08 3.43 0.57
C ARG A 54 -19.88 4.18 -0.74
N ARG A 55 -19.23 5.34 -0.69
CA ARG A 55 -18.95 6.14 -1.89
C ARG A 55 -18.13 5.33 -2.90
N ALA A 56 -17.11 4.61 -2.46
CA ALA A 56 -16.27 3.77 -3.31
C ALA A 56 -17.06 2.66 -4.01
N VAL A 57 -17.96 1.98 -3.30
CA VAL A 57 -18.81 0.91 -3.84
C VAL A 57 -19.82 1.44 -4.87
N TYR A 58 -20.41 2.61 -4.64
CA TYR A 58 -21.47 3.14 -5.52
C TYR A 58 -20.97 4.01 -6.67
N GLU A 59 -19.95 4.84 -6.42
CA GLU A 59 -19.43 5.83 -7.38
C GLU A 59 -18.13 5.36 -8.05
N GLY A 60 -17.46 4.36 -7.50
CA GLY A 60 -16.14 3.93 -7.97
C GLY A 60 -14.99 4.65 -7.27
N GLY A 61 -13.77 4.44 -7.78
CA GLY A 61 -12.56 5.17 -7.34
C GLY A 61 -12.29 6.41 -8.19
N ARG A 62 -11.26 7.18 -7.81
CA ARG A 62 -10.80 8.42 -8.49
C ARG A 62 -11.83 9.56 -8.55
N TRP A 63 -12.12 10.13 -7.40
CA TRP A 63 -13.04 11.25 -7.24
C TRP A 63 -12.40 12.56 -7.66
N SER A 64 -12.98 13.24 -8.66
CA SER A 64 -12.44 14.49 -9.21
C SER A 64 -12.51 15.67 -8.24
N ASP A 65 -13.40 15.59 -7.26
CA ASP A 65 -13.62 16.54 -6.17
C ASP A 65 -12.71 16.31 -4.96
N LEU A 66 -11.94 15.20 -4.93
CA LEU A 66 -11.03 14.90 -3.84
C LEU A 66 -9.58 15.16 -4.25
N ASP A 67 -8.98 16.23 -3.72
CA ASP A 67 -7.56 16.50 -3.93
C ASP A 67 -6.68 15.60 -3.05
N GLU A 68 -7.02 15.50 -1.77
CA GLU A 68 -6.20 14.84 -0.75
C GLU A 68 -6.95 13.72 -0.01
N GLU A 69 -6.29 12.58 0.12
CA GLU A 69 -6.74 11.48 0.96
C GLU A 69 -6.20 11.63 2.39
N GLY A 70 -7.12 11.82 3.33
CA GLY A 70 -6.87 11.76 4.77
C GLY A 70 -7.01 10.35 5.37
N GLU A 71 -6.93 10.26 6.69
CA GLU A 71 -6.96 8.99 7.44
C GLU A 71 -8.15 8.08 7.13
N VAL A 72 -9.36 8.65 7.03
CA VAL A 72 -10.60 7.91 6.67
C VAL A 72 -10.49 7.19 5.32
N HIS A 73 -9.73 7.78 4.38
CA HIS A 73 -9.49 7.19 3.06
C HIS A 73 -8.49 6.05 3.16
N VAL A 74 -7.44 6.21 3.96
CA VAL A 74 -6.46 5.15 4.21
C VAL A 74 -7.15 3.92 4.82
N MET A 75 -7.99 4.12 5.84
CA MET A 75 -8.72 3.03 6.49
C MET A 75 -9.66 2.31 5.52
N ALA A 76 -10.44 3.05 4.73
CA ALA A 76 -11.28 2.47 3.69
C ALA A 76 -10.48 1.69 2.64
N ALA A 77 -9.33 2.22 2.20
CA ALA A 77 -8.47 1.55 1.23
C ALA A 77 -7.89 0.24 1.79
N ILE A 78 -7.49 0.21 3.06
CA ILE A 78 -7.03 -1.01 3.74
C ILE A 78 -8.12 -2.08 3.75
N VAL A 79 -9.36 -1.72 4.09
CA VAL A 79 -10.47 -2.68 4.12
C VAL A 79 -10.80 -3.22 2.72
N LEU A 80 -10.86 -2.35 1.72
CA LEU A 80 -11.03 -2.76 0.32
C LEU A 80 -9.91 -3.69 -0.13
N ALA A 81 -8.66 -3.37 0.24
CA ALA A 81 -7.52 -4.18 -0.10
C ALA A 81 -7.56 -5.54 0.58
N HIS A 82 -8.22 -5.72 1.73
CA HIS A 82 -8.29 -7.01 2.44
C HIS A 82 -9.52 -7.86 2.08
N HIS A 83 -10.62 -7.24 1.65
CA HIS A 83 -11.87 -7.97 1.39
C HIS A 83 -11.68 -9.07 0.34
N GLY A 84 -12.06 -10.29 0.73
CA GLY A 84 -12.01 -11.47 -0.12
C GLY A 84 -10.60 -11.83 -0.62
N GLN A 85 -9.52 -11.28 -0.08
CA GLN A 85 -8.16 -11.56 -0.57
C GLN A 85 -7.55 -12.81 0.07
N GLN A 86 -6.71 -13.49 -0.69
CA GLN A 86 -5.71 -14.42 -0.17
C GLN A 86 -4.35 -13.75 -0.22
N MET A 87 -4.02 -13.03 0.86
CA MET A 87 -2.79 -12.24 0.95
C MET A 87 -1.55 -13.13 1.04
N VAL A 88 -0.52 -12.77 0.29
CA VAL A 88 0.84 -13.29 0.48
C VAL A 88 1.50 -12.44 1.55
N THR A 89 1.72 -13.00 2.73
CA THR A 89 2.33 -12.28 3.84
C THR A 89 3.83 -12.17 3.66
N THR A 90 4.40 -11.05 4.13
CA THR A 90 5.84 -10.87 4.28
C THR A 90 6.13 -10.54 5.74
N GLU A 91 7.38 -10.76 6.18
CA GLU A 91 7.80 -10.38 7.55
C GLU A 91 8.20 -8.90 7.65
N SER A 92 7.62 -8.02 6.81
CA SER A 92 8.00 -6.60 6.72
C SER A 92 7.78 -5.81 7.99
N ASN A 93 6.80 -6.22 8.80
CA ASN A 93 6.46 -5.57 10.06
C ASN A 93 7.54 -5.71 11.15
N ARG A 94 8.63 -6.45 10.88
CA ARG A 94 9.84 -6.45 11.73
C ARG A 94 10.64 -5.15 11.61
N TRP A 95 10.49 -4.43 10.50
CA TRP A 95 11.17 -3.16 10.24
C TRP A 95 10.32 -1.96 10.67
N THR A 96 10.97 -0.81 10.85
CA THR A 96 10.30 0.46 11.18
C THR A 96 10.30 1.40 9.98
N MET A 97 9.32 2.29 9.93
CA MET A 97 9.21 3.31 8.87
C MET A 97 10.47 4.18 8.69
N PRO A 98 11.18 4.59 9.75
CA PRO A 98 12.46 5.27 9.57
C PRO A 98 13.52 4.48 8.82
N ALA A 99 13.58 3.15 8.97
CA ALA A 99 14.51 2.32 8.20
C ALA A 99 14.13 2.30 6.71
N PHE A 100 12.82 2.25 6.45
CA PHE A 100 12.24 2.28 5.11
C PHE A 100 12.54 3.60 4.38
N TRP A 101 12.27 4.75 5.01
CA TRP A 101 12.54 6.06 4.40
C TRP A 101 14.03 6.30 4.14
N LYS A 102 14.89 5.99 5.11
CA LYS A 102 16.34 6.06 4.95
C LYS A 102 16.84 5.21 3.78
N TYR A 103 16.26 4.03 3.59
CA TYR A 103 16.60 3.19 2.45
C TYR A 103 16.21 3.86 1.13
N ILE A 104 14.97 4.36 1.00
CA ILE A 104 14.51 5.03 -0.22
C ILE A 104 15.40 6.24 -0.53
N GLU A 105 15.67 7.09 0.47
CA GLU A 105 16.58 8.23 0.33
C GLU A 105 17.95 7.81 -0.18
N ALA A 106 18.52 6.72 0.35
CA ALA A 106 19.84 6.25 -0.05
C ALA A 106 19.89 5.70 -1.50
N VAL A 107 18.84 5.03 -1.96
CA VAL A 107 18.89 4.30 -3.24
C VAL A 107 18.22 5.01 -4.42
N HIS A 108 17.35 6.01 -4.18
CA HIS A 108 16.47 6.53 -5.23
C HIS A 108 17.20 7.11 -6.45
N GLU A 109 18.32 7.82 -6.25
CA GLU A 109 19.11 8.39 -7.35
C GLU A 109 19.85 7.33 -8.17
N TYR A 110 20.09 6.16 -7.58
CA TYR A 110 20.81 5.05 -8.21
C TYR A 110 19.89 4.10 -8.98
N VAL A 111 18.60 4.11 -8.68
CA VAL A 111 17.61 3.39 -9.49
C VAL A 111 17.42 4.11 -10.82
N PRO A 112 17.55 3.45 -11.97
CA PRO A 112 17.38 4.08 -13.29
C PRO A 112 16.04 4.77 -13.44
N GLU A 113 16.03 5.90 -14.17
CA GLU A 113 14.79 6.59 -14.53
C GLU A 113 13.84 5.66 -15.30
N GLY A 114 12.53 5.85 -15.08
CA GLY A 114 11.49 5.03 -15.67
C GLY A 114 10.61 4.38 -14.61
N VAL A 115 10.05 3.21 -14.94
CA VAL A 115 9.06 2.52 -14.11
C VAL A 115 9.63 2.11 -12.76
N ALA A 116 10.88 1.61 -12.69
CA ALA A 116 11.51 1.21 -11.43
C ALA A 116 11.63 2.38 -10.44
N ARG A 117 12.19 3.53 -10.87
CA ARG A 117 12.29 4.73 -10.01
C ARG A 117 10.92 5.25 -9.61
N ASN A 118 9.96 5.28 -10.54
CA ASN A 118 8.58 5.67 -10.22
C ASN A 118 7.91 4.73 -9.22
N SER A 119 8.20 3.42 -9.30
CA SER A 119 7.68 2.41 -8.39
C SER A 119 8.29 2.57 -6.99
N LEU A 120 9.59 2.81 -6.90
CA LEU A 120 10.27 3.14 -5.63
C LEU A 120 9.69 4.43 -5.00
N LEU A 121 9.48 5.48 -5.80
CA LEU A 121 8.87 6.72 -5.33
C LEU A 121 7.46 6.47 -4.79
N ARG A 122 6.62 5.76 -5.54
CA ARG A 122 5.27 5.38 -5.07
C ARG A 122 5.33 4.55 -3.80
N PHE A 123 6.32 3.68 -3.65
CA PHE A 123 6.53 2.94 -2.41
C PHE A 123 6.82 3.86 -1.21
N GLY A 124 7.51 4.98 -1.45
CA GLY A 124 7.81 6.01 -0.44
C GLY A 124 6.66 6.96 -0.12
N VAL A 125 5.92 7.43 -1.14
CA VAL A 125 4.88 8.47 -0.98
C VAL A 125 3.45 7.94 -1.01
N GLY A 126 3.26 6.65 -1.26
CA GLY A 126 1.94 6.06 -1.46
C GLY A 126 1.43 6.15 -2.90
N ARG A 127 0.30 5.48 -3.14
CA ARG A 127 -0.44 5.57 -4.40
C ARG A 127 -1.93 5.69 -4.10
N PRO A 128 -2.54 6.88 -4.29
CA PRO A 128 -3.94 7.11 -3.97
C PRO A 128 -4.88 6.28 -4.85
N LEU A 129 -5.99 5.85 -4.25
CA LEU A 129 -7.09 5.11 -4.87
C LEU A 129 -8.28 6.03 -5.20
N PHE A 130 -8.51 7.04 -4.37
CA PHE A 130 -9.65 7.94 -4.41
C PHE A 130 -9.28 9.34 -4.88
N GLY A 131 -8.22 9.94 -4.30
CA GLY A 131 -7.83 11.33 -4.56
C GLY A 131 -6.64 11.46 -5.52
N ARG A 132 -5.98 12.63 -5.47
CA ARG A 132 -4.75 12.87 -6.25
C ARG A 132 -3.47 12.60 -5.48
N ARG A 133 -3.51 12.74 -4.16
CA ARG A 133 -2.39 12.47 -3.25
C ARG A 133 -2.88 12.01 -1.89
N ILE A 134 -2.00 11.38 -1.12
CA ILE A 134 -2.22 11.01 0.27
C ILE A 134 -1.59 12.09 1.14
N SER A 135 -2.34 12.63 2.09
CA SER A 135 -1.96 13.79 2.93
C SER A 135 -2.14 13.45 4.41
N VAL A 136 -1.28 12.55 4.89
CA VAL A 136 -1.29 12.04 6.26
C VAL A 136 0.14 11.80 6.70
N GLU A 137 0.44 12.20 7.93
CA GLU A 137 1.80 12.16 8.49
C GLU A 137 2.15 10.76 9.05
N TRP A 138 1.15 10.00 9.50
CA TRP A 138 1.35 8.82 10.35
C TRP A 138 0.68 7.54 9.84
N SER A 139 -0.10 7.62 8.76
CA SER A 139 -0.67 6.46 8.08
C SER A 139 -0.52 6.67 6.58
N TYR A 140 -0.23 5.63 5.81
CA TYR A 140 -0.16 5.74 4.35
C TYR A 140 -0.36 4.37 3.73
N TYR A 141 -0.74 4.33 2.46
CA TYR A 141 -0.81 3.10 1.70
C TYR A 141 -0.39 3.32 0.25
N GLY A 142 -0.18 2.22 -0.45
CA GLY A 142 -0.11 2.23 -1.89
C GLY A 142 0.03 0.82 -2.43
N PHE A 143 0.20 0.77 -3.74
CA PHE A 143 0.28 -0.49 -4.45
C PHE A 143 1.12 -0.38 -5.71
N LEU A 144 1.78 -1.49 -6.05
CA LEU A 144 2.51 -1.67 -7.29
C LEU A 144 1.91 -2.83 -8.06
N ARG A 145 1.78 -2.67 -9.38
CA ARG A 145 1.37 -3.77 -10.25
C ARG A 145 2.46 -4.84 -10.29
N LEU A 146 2.13 -6.09 -10.60
CA LEU A 146 3.12 -7.17 -10.76
C LEU A 146 4.29 -6.78 -11.70
N ALA A 147 4.00 -6.13 -12.82
CA ALA A 147 5.05 -5.62 -13.72
C ALA A 147 5.95 -4.58 -13.04
N GLU A 148 5.36 -3.67 -12.27
CA GLU A 148 6.09 -2.64 -11.50
C GLU A 148 6.95 -3.29 -10.40
N VAL A 149 6.46 -4.34 -9.75
CA VAL A 149 7.21 -5.16 -8.78
C VAL A 149 8.43 -5.80 -9.45
N GLY A 150 8.25 -6.41 -10.62
CA GLY A 150 9.35 -7.05 -11.36
C GLY A 150 10.42 -6.07 -11.82
N GLU A 151 10.02 -4.92 -12.36
CA GLU A 151 10.97 -3.88 -12.78
C GLU A 151 11.73 -3.28 -11.60
N LEU A 152 11.04 -3.05 -10.47
CA LEU A 152 11.68 -2.57 -9.24
C LEU A 152 12.67 -3.60 -8.70
N LEU A 153 12.29 -4.87 -8.61
CA LEU A 153 13.15 -5.96 -8.13
C LEU A 153 14.43 -6.05 -8.96
N GLU A 154 14.32 -6.05 -10.28
CA GLU A 154 15.47 -6.12 -11.19
C GLU A 154 16.38 -4.89 -11.08
N ALA A 155 15.80 -3.70 -10.92
CA ALA A 155 16.59 -2.49 -10.73
C ALA A 155 17.35 -2.50 -9.39
N LEU A 156 16.69 -2.95 -8.31
CA LEU A 156 17.31 -3.02 -6.99
C LEU A 156 18.44 -4.06 -6.92
N ARG A 157 18.30 -5.21 -7.59
CA ARG A 157 19.37 -6.23 -7.70
C ARG A 157 20.61 -5.73 -8.44
N ARG A 158 20.47 -4.73 -9.30
CA ARG A 158 21.55 -4.16 -10.11
C ARG A 158 22.19 -2.92 -9.48
N LEU A 159 21.78 -2.55 -8.27
CA LEU A 159 22.43 -1.45 -7.56
C LEU A 159 23.92 -1.76 -7.37
N PRO A 160 24.82 -0.81 -7.65
CA PRO A 160 26.24 -1.00 -7.41
C PRO A 160 26.57 -1.33 -5.95
N ASP A 161 27.62 -2.12 -5.74
CA ASP A 161 28.12 -2.41 -4.41
C ASP A 161 28.46 -1.11 -3.64
N GLY A 162 28.04 -1.05 -2.37
CA GLY A 162 28.29 0.09 -1.50
C GLY A 162 27.30 1.25 -1.61
N VAL A 163 26.35 1.21 -2.55
CA VAL A 163 25.27 2.21 -2.64
C VAL A 163 24.34 2.17 -1.44
N VAL A 164 24.09 0.98 -0.89
CA VAL A 164 23.26 0.81 0.30
C VAL A 164 24.17 0.90 1.54
N PRO A 165 24.14 2.02 2.30
CA PRO A 165 24.94 2.14 3.52
C PRO A 165 24.37 1.26 4.64
N GLU A 166 25.20 0.89 5.60
CA GLU A 166 24.72 0.29 6.85
C GLU A 166 23.93 1.32 7.69
N PRO A 167 22.82 0.95 8.34
CA PRO A 167 22.24 -0.40 8.49
C PRO A 167 21.24 -0.80 7.38
N GLY A 168 21.15 -0.04 6.29
CA GLY A 168 20.17 -0.25 5.22
C GLY A 168 20.38 -1.53 4.40
N ARG A 169 21.53 -2.21 4.54
CA ARG A 169 21.84 -3.43 3.79
C ARG A 169 20.95 -4.60 4.18
N GLU A 170 20.70 -4.81 5.47
CA GLU A 170 19.79 -5.86 5.93
C GLU A 170 18.34 -5.61 5.47
N PHE A 171 17.93 -4.33 5.47
CA PHE A 171 16.64 -3.93 4.92
C PHE A 171 16.57 -4.20 3.42
N HIS A 172 17.63 -3.87 2.66
CA HIS A 172 17.71 -4.13 1.22
C HIS A 172 17.52 -5.62 0.90
N VAL A 173 18.24 -6.50 1.61
CA VAL A 173 18.10 -7.96 1.43
C VAL A 173 16.68 -8.42 1.76
N SER A 174 16.09 -7.90 2.84
CA SER A 174 14.72 -8.21 3.21
C SER A 174 13.72 -7.76 2.14
N LEU A 175 13.86 -6.54 1.63
CA LEU A 175 13.01 -5.98 0.57
C LEU A 175 13.09 -6.80 -0.71
N LEU A 176 14.29 -7.18 -1.16
CA LEU A 176 14.46 -8.07 -2.31
C LEU A 176 13.70 -9.39 -2.11
N GLY A 177 13.85 -10.01 -0.93
CA GLY A 177 13.12 -11.25 -0.60
C GLY A 177 11.61 -11.09 -0.60
N TRP A 178 11.08 -9.94 -0.13
CA TRP A 178 9.64 -9.65 -0.17
C TRP A 178 9.13 -9.48 -1.60
N LEU A 179 9.84 -8.70 -2.43
CA LEU A 179 9.48 -8.49 -3.83
C LEU A 179 9.54 -9.80 -4.63
N GLU A 180 10.55 -10.64 -4.39
CA GLU A 180 10.65 -11.98 -4.98
C GLU A 180 9.49 -12.88 -4.59
N THR A 181 9.14 -12.91 -3.29
CA THR A 181 8.03 -13.72 -2.78
C THR A 181 6.71 -13.30 -3.44
N ILE A 182 6.46 -11.99 -3.55
CA ILE A 182 5.25 -11.44 -4.18
C ILE A 182 5.23 -11.76 -5.68
N GLN A 183 6.36 -11.57 -6.38
CA GLN A 183 6.47 -11.85 -7.81
C GLN A 183 6.28 -13.35 -8.11
N GLN A 184 6.89 -14.25 -7.33
CA GLN A 184 6.76 -15.70 -7.51
C GLN A 184 5.33 -16.19 -7.27
N ALA A 185 4.56 -15.50 -6.44
CA ALA A 185 3.16 -15.79 -6.20
C ALA A 185 2.21 -15.19 -7.25
N ASP A 186 2.74 -14.54 -8.29
CA ASP A 186 1.96 -13.87 -9.35
C ASP A 186 0.99 -12.83 -8.78
N ARG A 187 1.46 -12.04 -7.81
CA ARG A 187 0.65 -11.03 -7.11
C ARG A 187 1.13 -9.61 -7.35
N ASP A 188 0.18 -8.67 -7.30
CA ASP A 188 0.47 -7.26 -7.13
C ASP A 188 0.97 -7.01 -5.70
N LEU A 189 1.66 -5.90 -5.49
CA LEU A 189 2.10 -5.50 -4.15
C LEU A 189 1.10 -4.51 -3.56
N TRP A 190 0.68 -4.77 -2.33
CA TRP A 190 0.04 -3.82 -1.43
C TRP A 190 1.01 -3.44 -0.32
N PHE A 191 1.06 -2.17 0.05
CA PHE A 191 1.71 -1.75 1.29
C PHE A 191 0.86 -0.74 2.03
N HIS A 192 0.94 -0.78 3.36
CA HIS A 192 0.33 0.23 4.21
C HIS A 192 1.06 0.32 5.55
N CYS A 193 0.80 1.42 6.25
CA CYS A 193 1.18 1.64 7.62
C CYS A 193 0.03 2.37 8.32
N HIS A 194 -0.37 1.90 9.49
CA HIS A 194 -1.40 2.49 10.35
C HIS A 194 -1.17 2.05 11.80
#